data_AF-A0A2D5Z7Q3-F1
#
_entry.id   AF-A0A2D5Z7Q3-F1
#
_cell.length_a   1.000
_cell.length_b   1.000
_cell.length_c   1.000
_cell.angle_alpha   90.00
_cell.angle_beta   90.00
_cell.angle_gamma   90.00
#
_symmetry.space_group_name_H-M   'P 1'
#
loop_
_entity.id
_entity.type
_entity.pdbx_description
1 polymer ?
#
loop_
_entity_poly.entity_id
_entity_poly.type
_entity_poly.pdbx_seq_one_letter_code
_entity_poly.pdbx_strand_id
1 'polypeptide(L)'
;MPEQFVEIALDGSTMRTRELPSLNAPARVGYGSMIGLGALTPPSFVAAVTIAQPLFGALQNLPSRSPVESFMDNPGPNSAFVLTLLMTGAICAGLMGRVTGHFGHARRARIEWAIAGFLLGLAGIVLFFCLRRIPARETCEGCGRRRVVDRDECEHCGAPFASTSRDGTEIFAA
;
A
#
# COMPACT_ATOMS: atom_id res chain seq x y z
N MET A 1 -19.09 -35.11 13.92
CA MET A 1 -18.64 -35.94 15.07
C MET A 1 -17.12 -35.94 15.04
N PRO A 2 -16.42 -35.71 16.17
CA PRO A 2 -14.96 -35.74 16.20
C PRO A 2 -14.46 -37.15 15.87
N GLU A 3 -13.51 -37.26 14.95
CA GLU A 3 -12.85 -38.54 14.67
C GLU A 3 -11.92 -38.87 15.84
N GLN A 4 -12.19 -39.99 16.52
CA GLN A 4 -11.38 -40.50 17.62
C GLN A 4 -10.58 -41.69 17.13
N PHE A 5 -9.27 -41.69 17.37
CA PHE A 5 -8.44 -42.87 17.18
C PHE A 5 -8.41 -43.65 18.50
N VAL A 6 -8.82 -44.92 18.44
CA VAL A 6 -8.86 -45.82 19.59
C VAL A 6 -7.82 -46.92 19.37
N GLU A 7 -6.76 -46.93 20.16
CA GLU A 7 -5.78 -48.01 20.18
C GLU A 7 -6.32 -49.15 21.06
N ILE A 8 -6.57 -50.31 20.45
CA ILE A 8 -7.10 -51.51 21.11
C ILE A 8 -5.96 -52.54 21.22
N ALA A 9 -5.75 -53.09 22.40
CA ALA A 9 -4.80 -54.18 22.62
C ALA A 9 -5.29 -55.51 22.02
N LEU A 10 -4.38 -56.47 21.89
CA LEU A 10 -4.68 -57.81 21.36
C LEU A 10 -5.75 -58.58 22.18
N ASP A 11 -5.97 -58.20 23.43
CA ASP A 11 -6.99 -58.74 24.32
C ASP A 11 -8.36 -58.03 24.19
N GLY A 12 -8.47 -57.05 23.28
CA GLY A 12 -9.68 -56.24 23.08
C GLY A 12 -9.83 -55.09 24.07
N SER A 13 -8.88 -54.88 24.99
CA SER A 13 -8.93 -53.75 25.93
C SER A 13 -8.51 -52.45 25.25
N THR A 14 -9.21 -51.36 25.58
CA THR A 14 -8.93 -50.03 25.06
C THR A 14 -7.70 -49.46 25.77
N MET A 15 -6.57 -49.39 25.08
CA MET A 15 -5.34 -48.87 25.69
C MET A 15 -5.29 -47.35 25.70
N ARG A 16 -5.71 -46.71 24.60
CA ARG A 16 -5.58 -45.27 24.48
C ARG A 16 -6.54 -44.70 23.47
N THR A 17 -7.33 -43.73 23.91
CA THR A 17 -8.13 -42.88 23.00
C THR A 17 -7.40 -41.56 22.83
N ARG A 18 -7.09 -41.18 21.58
CA ARG A 18 -6.61 -39.83 21.26
C ARG A 18 -7.63 -39.15 20.36
N GLU A 19 -8.02 -37.95 20.75
CA GLU A 19 -8.77 -37.07 19.85
C GLU A 19 -7.81 -36.53 18.80
N LEU A 20 -8.12 -36.78 17.53
CA LEU A 20 -7.35 -36.21 16.44
C LEU A 20 -7.74 -34.73 16.31
N PRO A 21 -6.77 -33.80 16.18
CA PRO A 21 -7.09 -32.45 15.78
C PRO A 21 -7.78 -32.53 14.42
N SER A 22 -8.89 -31.81 14.25
CA SER A 22 -9.64 -31.87 13.00
C SER A 22 -8.74 -31.46 11.83
N LEU A 23 -8.50 -32.37 10.88
CA LEU A 23 -7.66 -32.11 9.71
C LEU A 23 -8.19 -30.93 8.86
N ASN A 24 -9.47 -30.60 9.00
CA ASN A 24 -10.13 -29.47 8.36
C ASN A 24 -10.46 -28.33 9.33
N ALA A 25 -9.78 -28.20 10.48
CA ALA A 25 -9.88 -26.98 11.25
C ALA A 25 -9.37 -25.84 10.35
N PRO A 26 -10.20 -24.85 9.97
CA PRO A 26 -9.69 -23.70 9.24
C PRO A 26 -8.57 -23.12 10.08
N ALA A 27 -7.39 -22.95 9.48
CA ALA A 27 -6.28 -22.33 10.17
C ALA A 27 -6.81 -21.05 10.82
N ARG A 28 -6.66 -20.92 12.14
CA ARG A 28 -7.03 -19.69 12.84
C ARG A 28 -6.04 -18.62 12.39
N VAL A 29 -6.35 -17.99 11.27
CA VAL A 29 -5.67 -16.78 10.83
C VAL A 29 -5.94 -15.76 11.92
N GLY A 30 -4.92 -15.50 12.75
CA GLY A 30 -5.06 -14.55 13.85
C GLY A 30 -5.47 -13.19 13.29
N TYR A 31 -6.30 -12.45 14.02
CA TYR A 31 -6.72 -11.10 13.63
C TYR A 31 -5.53 -10.20 13.26
N GLY A 32 -4.38 -10.34 13.93
CA GLY A 32 -3.15 -9.62 13.59
C GLY A 32 -2.61 -9.91 12.19
N SER A 33 -2.67 -11.16 11.72
CA SER A 33 -2.25 -11.51 10.36
C SER A 33 -3.18 -10.95 9.28
N MET A 34 -4.50 -10.88 9.55
CA MET A 34 -5.43 -10.21 8.63
C MET A 34 -5.18 -8.69 8.57
N ILE A 35 -4.91 -8.05 9.72
CA ILE A 35 -4.59 -6.62 9.77
C ILE A 35 -3.27 -6.33 9.03
N GLY A 36 -2.25 -7.17 9.22
CA GLY A 36 -0.96 -7.04 8.54
C GLY A 36 -1.06 -7.17 7.02
N LEU A 37 -1.81 -8.17 6.53
CA LEU A 37 -2.10 -8.31 5.10
C LEU A 37 -2.94 -7.14 4.57
N GLY A 38 -3.93 -6.70 5.36
CA GLY A 38 -4.79 -5.56 5.06
C GLY A 38 -4.02 -4.26 4.85
N ALA A 39 -2.95 -4.03 5.62
CA ALA A 39 -2.11 -2.84 5.50
C ALA A 39 -1.28 -2.79 4.20
N LEU A 40 -0.99 -3.95 3.59
CA LEU A 40 -0.25 -4.06 2.34
C LEU A 40 -1.15 -4.03 1.10
N THR A 41 -2.42 -4.42 1.25
CA THR A 41 -3.38 -4.37 0.15
C THR A 41 -3.70 -2.92 -0.23
N PRO A 42 -3.55 -2.55 -1.53
CA PRO A 42 -4.01 -1.27 -2.02
C PRO A 42 -5.50 -1.04 -1.71
N PRO A 43 -5.92 0.18 -1.34
CA PRO A 43 -7.33 0.50 -1.14
C PRO A 43 -8.21 0.15 -2.35
N SER A 44 -7.69 0.35 -3.56
CA SER A 44 -8.34 -0.06 -4.81
C SER A 44 -8.55 -1.56 -4.92
N PHE A 45 -7.60 -2.37 -4.44
CA PHE A 45 -7.73 -3.83 -4.48
C PHE A 45 -8.83 -4.30 -3.54
N VAL A 46 -8.92 -3.73 -2.34
CA VAL A 46 -10.00 -4.06 -1.40
C VAL A 46 -11.36 -3.67 -1.99
N ALA A 47 -11.49 -2.47 -2.57
CA ALA A 47 -12.71 -2.07 -3.26
C ALA A 47 -13.05 -3.02 -4.43
N ALA A 48 -12.04 -3.45 -5.20
CA ALA A 48 -12.23 -4.41 -6.28
C ALA A 48 -12.71 -5.77 -5.76
N VAL A 49 -12.13 -6.28 -4.67
CA VAL A 49 -12.53 -7.55 -4.05
C VAL A 49 -13.95 -7.47 -3.50
N THR A 50 -14.31 -6.38 -2.79
CA THR A 50 -15.66 -6.22 -2.23
C THR A 50 -16.73 -6.09 -3.31
N ILE A 51 -16.40 -5.52 -4.46
CA ILE A 51 -17.29 -5.45 -5.64
C ILE A 51 -17.31 -6.79 -6.41
N ALA A 52 -16.16 -7.47 -6.53
CA ALA A 52 -16.05 -8.72 -7.27
C ALA A 52 -16.68 -9.90 -6.54
N GLN A 53 -16.68 -9.91 -5.21
CA GLN A 53 -17.24 -11.01 -4.42
C GLN A 53 -18.74 -11.27 -4.70
N PRO A 54 -19.65 -10.27 -4.69
CA PRO A 54 -21.05 -10.49 -5.03
C PRO A 54 -21.23 -10.86 -6.51
N LEU A 55 -20.42 -10.29 -7.41
CA LEU A 55 -20.44 -10.67 -8.82
C LEU A 55 -20.09 -12.15 -9.01
N PHE A 56 -19.05 -12.63 -8.31
CA PHE A 56 -18.62 -14.02 -8.35
C PHE A 56 -19.65 -14.96 -7.71
N GLY A 57 -20.25 -14.56 -6.59
CA GLY A 57 -21.35 -15.31 -5.96
C GLY A 57 -22.57 -15.44 -6.88
N ALA A 58 -22.91 -14.36 -7.60
CA ALA A 58 -23.98 -14.38 -8.60
C ALA A 58 -23.67 -15.34 -9.76
N LEU A 59 -22.41 -15.37 -10.25
CA LEU A 59 -21.99 -16.33 -11.28
C LEU A 59 -22.08 -17.79 -10.82
N GLN A 60 -21.94 -18.05 -9.52
CA GLN A 60 -21.98 -19.39 -8.93
C GLN A 60 -23.36 -19.82 -8.42
N ASN A 61 -24.41 -18.99 -8.59
CA ASN A 61 -25.75 -19.20 -8.00
C ASN A 61 -25.71 -19.46 -6.47
N LEU A 62 -24.72 -18.92 -5.78
CA LEU A 62 -24.68 -18.97 -4.33
C LEU A 62 -25.64 -17.91 -3.78
N PRO A 63 -26.35 -18.17 -2.66
CA PRO A 63 -27.14 -17.16 -1.99
C PRO A 63 -26.21 -16.02 -1.55
N SER A 64 -26.16 -14.95 -2.33
CA SER A 64 -25.31 -13.80 -2.06
C SER A 64 -25.97 -12.95 -0.99
N ARG A 65 -25.44 -13.00 0.23
CA ARG A 65 -25.71 -11.95 1.21
C ARG A 65 -25.19 -10.63 0.63
N SER A 66 -25.99 -9.56 0.75
CA SER A 66 -25.51 -8.27 0.28
C SER A 66 -24.30 -7.83 1.12
N PRO A 67 -23.33 -7.10 0.53
CA PRO A 67 -22.21 -6.55 1.29
C PRO A 67 -22.65 -5.69 2.47
N VAL A 68 -23.81 -5.03 2.33
CA VAL A 68 -24.42 -4.17 3.35
C VAL A 68 -24.92 -4.99 4.54
N GLU A 69 -25.61 -6.10 4.30
CA GLU A 69 -26.05 -7.00 5.39
C GLU A 69 -24.85 -7.60 6.12
N SER A 70 -23.81 -8.02 5.39
CA SER A 70 -22.57 -8.53 6.01
C SER A 70 -21.86 -7.45 6.84
N PHE A 71 -21.93 -6.18 6.41
CA PHE A 71 -21.41 -5.05 7.15
C PHE A 71 -22.20 -4.81 8.45
N MET A 72 -23.54 -4.84 8.37
CA MET A 72 -24.45 -4.60 9.48
C MET A 72 -24.43 -5.70 10.54
N ASP A 73 -24.23 -6.96 10.15
CA ASP A 73 -24.18 -8.11 11.08
C ASP A 73 -22.95 -8.09 11.99
N ASN A 74 -21.86 -7.41 11.60
CA ASN A 74 -20.61 -7.33 12.36
C ASN A 74 -19.96 -5.94 12.27
N PRO A 75 -20.56 -4.90 12.87
CA PRO A 75 -20.12 -3.52 12.66
C PRO A 75 -18.72 -3.24 13.23
N GLY A 76 -18.31 -3.92 14.30
CA GLY A 76 -17.00 -3.70 14.95
C GLY A 76 -15.82 -4.02 14.04
N PRO A 77 -15.62 -5.29 13.63
CA PRO A 77 -14.50 -5.68 12.77
C PRO A 77 -14.53 -4.95 11.41
N ASN A 78 -15.72 -4.78 10.83
CA ASN A 78 -15.86 -4.16 9.51
C ASN A 78 -15.54 -2.66 9.54
N SER A 79 -15.97 -1.93 10.57
CA SER A 79 -15.63 -0.51 10.72
C SER A 79 -14.14 -0.31 11.00
N ALA A 80 -13.52 -1.14 11.85
CA ALA A 80 -12.08 -1.11 12.10
C ALA A 80 -11.26 -1.33 10.83
N PHE A 81 -11.71 -2.24 9.96
CA PHE A 81 -11.09 -2.50 8.66
C PHE A 81 -11.22 -1.31 7.71
N VAL A 82 -12.42 -0.73 7.58
CA VAL A 82 -12.65 0.47 6.75
C VAL A 82 -11.82 1.65 7.24
N LEU A 83 -11.77 1.89 8.55
CA LEU A 83 -10.95 2.95 9.14
C LEU A 83 -9.47 2.73 8.86
N THR A 84 -8.99 1.50 9.00
CA THR A 84 -7.59 1.15 8.69
C THR A 84 -7.28 1.43 7.22
N LEU A 85 -8.17 1.07 6.30
CA LEU A 85 -8.02 1.33 4.87
C LEU A 85 -7.99 2.84 4.55
N LEU A 86 -8.91 3.62 5.13
CA LEU A 86 -8.94 5.07 4.95
C LEU A 86 -7.69 5.74 5.52
N MET A 87 -7.24 5.32 6.71
CA MET A 87 -6.03 5.86 7.34
C MET A 87 -4.78 5.54 6.52
N THR A 88 -4.62 4.30 6.07
CA THR A 88 -3.48 3.91 5.21
C THR A 88 -3.51 4.67 3.88
N GLY A 89 -4.68 4.80 3.24
CA GLY A 89 -4.84 5.61 2.03
C GLY A 89 -4.46 7.08 2.26
N ALA A 90 -4.91 7.69 3.36
CA ALA A 90 -4.59 9.07 3.71
C ALA A 90 -3.09 9.26 3.99
N ILE A 91 -2.45 8.30 4.66
CA ILE A 91 -1.00 8.29 4.89
C ILE A 91 -0.26 8.24 3.54
N CYS A 92 -0.64 7.33 2.64
CA CYS A 92 -0.02 7.22 1.31
C CYS A 92 -0.18 8.52 0.49
N ALA A 93 -1.38 9.10 0.50
CA ALA A 93 -1.66 10.37 -0.17
C ALA A 93 -0.84 11.53 0.40
N GLY A 94 -0.74 11.61 1.73
CA GLY A 94 0.06 12.62 2.43
C GLY A 94 1.56 12.49 2.17
N LEU A 95 2.08 11.26 2.16
CA LEU A 95 3.46 10.98 1.78
C LEU A 95 3.71 11.40 0.33
N MET A 96 2.79 11.09 -0.59
CA MET A 96 2.95 11.50 -1.98
C MET A 96 2.90 13.01 -2.18
N GLY A 97 1.97 13.70 -1.50
CA GLY A 97 1.92 15.16 -1.53
C GLY A 97 3.21 15.80 -1.00
N ARG A 98 3.81 15.22 0.05
CA ARG A 98 5.10 15.67 0.59
C ARG A 98 6.27 15.40 -0.37
N VAL A 99 6.37 14.20 -0.90
CA VAL A 99 7.43 13.83 -1.85
C VAL A 99 7.34 14.71 -3.10
N THR A 100 6.18 14.80 -3.74
CA THR A 100 6.01 15.66 -4.93
C THR A 100 6.19 17.14 -4.64
N GLY A 101 5.81 17.60 -3.44
CA GLY A 101 6.10 18.94 -2.96
C GLY A 101 7.60 19.20 -2.85
N HIS A 102 8.35 18.21 -2.36
CA HIS A 102 9.81 18.29 -2.32
C HIS A 102 10.37 18.47 -3.73
N PHE A 103 9.89 17.72 -4.73
CA PHE A 103 10.34 17.81 -6.13
C PHE A 103 9.96 19.12 -6.85
N GLY A 104 9.30 20.07 -6.17
CA GLY A 104 8.98 21.38 -6.73
C GLY A 104 7.83 21.34 -7.74
N HIS A 105 7.00 20.28 -7.72
CA HIS A 105 5.88 20.14 -8.64
C HIS A 105 4.80 21.21 -8.43
N ALA A 106 4.12 21.58 -9.52
CA ALA A 106 2.94 22.45 -9.45
C ALA A 106 1.81 21.81 -8.63
N ARG A 107 0.95 22.64 -8.03
CA ARG A 107 -0.13 22.19 -7.14
C ARG A 107 -1.04 21.13 -7.77
N ARG A 108 -1.34 21.24 -9.08
CA ARG A 108 -2.16 20.26 -9.82
C ARG A 108 -1.51 18.88 -9.85
N ALA A 109 -0.23 18.81 -10.24
CA ALA A 109 0.51 17.56 -10.26
C ALA A 109 0.61 16.93 -8.87
N ARG A 110 0.78 17.72 -7.79
CA ARG A 110 0.78 17.19 -6.42
C ARG A 110 -0.56 16.52 -6.07
N ILE A 111 -1.68 17.12 -6.49
CA ILE A 111 -3.01 16.55 -6.25
C ILE A 111 -3.20 15.25 -7.04
N GLU A 112 -2.81 15.22 -8.32
CA GLU A 112 -2.87 14.01 -9.15
C GLU A 112 -2.09 12.85 -8.53
N TRP A 113 -0.86 13.12 -8.06
CA TRP A 113 -0.04 12.10 -7.39
C TRP A 113 -0.54 11.72 -6.01
N ALA A 114 -1.16 12.63 -5.26
CA ALA A 114 -1.80 12.31 -3.99
C ALA A 114 -3.01 11.39 -4.19
N ILE A 115 -3.84 11.65 -5.22
CA ILE A 115 -4.96 10.78 -5.59
C ILE A 115 -4.44 9.42 -6.05
N ALA A 116 -3.40 9.39 -6.89
CA ALA A 116 -2.77 8.14 -7.30
C ALA A 116 -2.24 7.33 -6.11
N GLY A 117 -1.56 7.98 -5.16
CA GLY A 117 -1.09 7.36 -3.93
C GLY A 117 -2.21 6.86 -3.02
N PHE A 118 -3.35 7.55 -2.96
CA PHE A 118 -4.53 7.10 -2.23
C PHE A 118 -5.13 5.83 -2.85
N LEU A 119 -5.31 5.81 -4.18
CA LEU A 119 -5.98 4.72 -4.89
C LEU A 119 -5.08 3.47 -4.98
N LEU A 120 -3.80 3.65 -5.34
CA LEU A 120 -2.85 2.56 -5.57
C LEU A 120 -2.11 2.17 -4.28
N GLY A 121 -2.22 2.94 -3.20
CA GLY A 121 -1.49 2.72 -1.95
C GLY A 121 0.02 2.74 -2.17
N LEU A 122 0.72 1.77 -1.57
CA LEU A 122 2.19 1.65 -1.68
C LEU A 122 2.66 1.42 -3.12
N ALA A 123 1.88 0.72 -3.95
CA ALA A 123 2.22 0.50 -5.35
C ALA A 123 2.29 1.82 -6.14
N GLY A 124 1.42 2.78 -5.83
CA GLY A 124 1.48 4.13 -6.39
C GLY A 124 2.76 4.86 -6.00
N ILE A 125 3.26 4.60 -4.78
CA ILE A 125 4.53 5.14 -4.29
C ILE A 125 5.71 4.59 -5.09
N VAL A 126 5.77 3.26 -5.22
CA VAL A 126 6.82 2.59 -6.00
C VAL A 126 6.78 3.06 -7.45
N LEU A 127 5.59 3.11 -8.06
CA LEU A 127 5.42 3.55 -9.45
C LEU A 127 5.94 4.98 -9.66
N PHE A 128 5.66 5.90 -8.74
CA PHE A 128 6.21 7.26 -8.81
C PHE A 128 7.73 7.26 -8.86
N PHE A 129 8.40 6.50 -7.98
CA PHE A 129 9.86 6.40 -7.95
C PHE A 129 10.43 5.71 -9.19
N CYS A 130 9.73 4.72 -9.76
CA CYS A 130 10.15 4.07 -11.00
C CYS A 130 10.04 5.01 -12.20
N LEU A 131 8.99 5.82 -12.26
CA LEU A 131 8.75 6.74 -13.38
C LEU A 131 9.57 8.04 -13.28
N ARG A 132 10.01 8.42 -12.08
CA ARG A 132 10.70 9.69 -11.84
C ARG A 132 12.14 9.47 -11.41
N ARG A 133 13.05 9.93 -12.26
CA ARG A 133 14.45 10.12 -11.86
C ARG A 133 14.50 11.17 -10.75
N ILE A 134 15.16 10.84 -9.63
CA ILE A 134 15.37 11.77 -8.52
C ILE A 134 16.23 12.93 -9.06
N PRO A 135 15.76 14.18 -9.05
CA PRO A 135 16.51 15.30 -9.58
C PRO A 135 17.74 15.55 -8.72
N ALA A 136 18.88 15.77 -9.37
CA ALA A 136 20.09 16.20 -8.68
C ALA A 136 19.82 17.54 -7.98
N ARG A 137 20.33 17.67 -6.76
CA ARG A 137 20.20 18.90 -5.96
C ARG A 137 21.56 19.39 -5.54
N GLU A 138 21.71 20.70 -5.58
CA GLU A 138 22.91 21.40 -5.13
C GLU A 138 22.54 22.56 -4.20
N THR A 139 23.52 23.07 -3.46
CA THR A 139 23.33 24.23 -2.58
C THR A 139 23.37 25.50 -3.43
N CYS A 140 22.33 26.32 -3.37
CA CYS A 140 22.30 27.60 -4.07
C CYS A 140 23.31 28.57 -3.45
N GLU A 141 24.20 29.15 -4.26
CA GLU A 141 25.19 30.14 -3.80
C GLU A 141 24.56 31.45 -3.30
N GLY A 142 23.39 31.82 -3.82
CA GLY A 142 22.70 33.05 -3.42
C GLY A 142 21.99 32.98 -2.07
N CYS A 143 21.35 31.85 -1.73
CA CYS A 143 20.54 31.73 -0.51
C CYS A 143 20.93 30.57 0.42
N GLY A 144 21.89 29.73 0.04
CA GLY A 144 22.35 28.59 0.83
C GLY A 144 21.37 27.41 0.93
N ARG A 145 20.21 27.46 0.26
CA ARG A 145 19.21 26.38 0.28
C ARG A 145 19.46 25.39 -0.85
N ARG A 146 19.05 24.12 -0.66
CA ARG A 146 19.10 23.10 -1.71
C ARG A 146 18.12 23.46 -2.84
N ARG A 147 18.63 23.58 -4.06
CA ARG A 147 17.87 23.78 -5.31
C ARG A 147 18.01 22.57 -6.23
N VAL A 148 17.10 22.43 -7.18
CA VAL A 148 17.16 21.42 -8.25
C VAL A 148 18.10 21.91 -9.36
N VAL A 149 19.02 21.05 -9.82
CA VAL A 149 20.03 21.37 -10.85
C VAL A 149 19.39 21.63 -12.22
N ASP A 150 18.32 20.90 -12.57
CA ASP A 150 17.65 21.02 -13.87
C ASP A 150 16.80 22.29 -14.05
N ARG A 151 16.90 23.29 -13.16
CA ARG A 151 16.16 24.57 -13.29
C ARG A 151 17.13 25.73 -13.45
N ASP A 152 16.81 26.61 -14.39
CA ASP A 152 17.60 27.81 -14.68
C ASP A 152 17.67 28.78 -13.49
N GLU A 153 16.63 28.80 -12.65
CA GLU A 153 16.50 29.69 -11.50
C GLU A 153 16.24 28.93 -10.19
N CYS A 154 16.75 29.49 -9.09
CA CYS A 154 16.51 28.95 -7.75
C CYS A 154 15.04 29.11 -7.35
N GLU A 155 14.39 28.00 -6.99
CA GLU A 155 12.99 27.97 -6.53
C GLU A 155 12.72 28.77 -5.24
N HIS A 156 13.77 29.18 -4.51
CA HIS A 156 13.65 29.92 -3.24
C HIS A 156 13.89 31.43 -3.40
N CYS A 157 14.92 31.83 -4.15
CA CYS A 157 15.34 33.23 -4.28
C CYS A 157 15.30 33.77 -5.71
N GLY A 158 15.01 32.95 -6.71
CA GLY A 158 15.03 33.35 -8.13
C GLY A 158 16.43 33.58 -8.69
N ALA A 159 17.51 33.33 -7.93
CA ALA A 159 18.87 33.50 -8.44
C ALA A 159 19.14 32.53 -9.61
N PRO A 160 19.69 33.01 -10.74
CA PRO A 160 20.02 32.15 -11.87
C PRO A 160 21.11 31.14 -11.51
N PHE A 161 21.26 30.11 -12.32
CA PHE A 161 22.38 29.19 -12.21
C PHE A 161 23.70 29.95 -12.42
N ALA A 162 24.69 29.67 -11.56
CA ALA A 162 26.02 30.24 -11.75
C ALA A 162 26.59 29.60 -13.02
N SER A 163 27.12 30.43 -13.93
CA SER A 163 27.86 29.90 -15.08
C SER A 163 28.99 29.01 -14.56
N THR A 164 29.13 27.82 -15.11
CA THR A 164 30.20 26.88 -14.75
C THR A 164 31.53 27.62 -14.67
N SER A 165 32.24 27.49 -13.55
CA SER A 165 33.59 28.00 -13.39
C SER A 165 34.44 27.50 -14.57
N ARG A 166 35.08 28.41 -15.31
CA ARG A 166 36.00 28.05 -16.39
C ARG A 166 37.23 27.38 -15.80
N ASP A 167 37.16 26.06 -15.63
CA ASP A 167 38.24 25.25 -15.07
C ASP A 167 39.25 24.78 -16.13
N GLY A 168 39.05 25.19 -17.39
CA GLY A 168 39.89 24.80 -18.51
C GLY A 168 39.52 23.45 -19.14
N THR A 169 38.42 22.82 -18.71
CA THR A 169 37.92 21.54 -19.25
C THR A 169 36.86 21.73 -20.36
N GLU A 170 36.75 22.94 -20.90
CA GLU A 170 35.75 23.28 -21.92
C GLU A 170 36.16 22.69 -23.29
N ILE A 171 35.31 21.84 -23.88
CA ILE A 171 35.50 21.30 -25.22
C ILE A 171 34.83 22.25 -26.23
N PHE A 172 35.63 22.93 -27.04
CA PHE A 172 35.14 23.74 -28.15
C PHE A 172 35.02 22.85 -29.40
N ALA A 173 33.80 22.70 -29.93
CA ALA A 173 33.61 22.06 -31.22
C ALA A 173 34.15 22.98 -32.33
N ALA A 174 34.99 22.41 -33.20
CA ALA A 174 35.62 23.08 -34.35
C ALA A 174 34.66 23.21 -35.54
#